data_AF-A0A9K3K5M2-F1
#
_entry.id   AF-A0A9K3K5M2-F1
#
_cell.length_a   1.000
_cell.length_b   1.000
_cell.length_c   1.000
_cell.angle_alpha   90.00
_cell.angle_beta   90.00
_cell.angle_gamma   90.00
#
_symmetry.space_group_name_H-M   'P 1'
#
loop_
_entity.id
_entity.type
_entity.pdbx_description
1 polymer ?
#
loop_
_entity_poly.entity_id
_entity_poly.type
_entity_poly.pdbx_seq_one_letter_code
_entity_poly.pdbx_strand_id
1 'polypeptide(L)'
;MSFQSRFRNKIVKKNNSDNRRIISLAVWLVVVLQTHVTFTSPRSRTKATVLAFQHVPVLARKQNKWSSLSSSIVDSATATATTTSTVSTLPTMESISPPFVNDVSNDRDEGATFAPIPRVAISTLPQSKSTTTTTTMSLLNTPAEAFELLVQKGEYNAQSTVEKTLVSSILGGAYVGMGAMLALAVAGNAPSLDYGLDKLLFALLFPVNLLLALQCGGQLFTGNTAAMMSAVCERRVSYEDLGKNLLVSWVGNAIGCVSFALLCSYAGVFNDGASHLAATTLASKTSADFGPTLVKAVVANWLVCLAVFLNGQARDMTGKYLAVLLPVSAFVAIGLEHSVANMFLLPAGLLSQYHDPSITWQTALLKNIIPVTIGNTISGSYLVGATFSYLYGTMGQEKQLRQEQLQQPYPASNDAHERGLADKPSIVKAAAAFATPTAVVEP
;
A
#
# COMPACT_ATOMS: atom_id res chain seq x y z
N MET A 1 -4.36 18.46 43.21
CA MET A 1 -3.15 17.60 43.36
C MET A 1 -3.60 16.15 43.58
N SER A 2 -3.91 15.43 42.50
CA SER A 2 -4.13 13.97 42.51
C SER A 2 -4.18 13.49 41.05
N PHE A 3 -3.88 12.21 40.85
CA PHE A 3 -3.86 11.48 39.57
C PHE A 3 -2.76 11.84 38.53
N GLN A 4 -2.51 13.13 38.24
CA GLN A 4 -1.47 13.51 37.26
C GLN A 4 -0.04 13.25 37.72
N SER A 5 0.26 13.36 39.03
CA SER A 5 1.63 13.16 39.53
C SER A 5 2.06 11.69 39.56
N ARG A 6 1.11 10.76 39.70
CA ARG A 6 1.39 9.31 39.76
C ARG A 6 1.58 8.69 38.37
N PHE A 7 0.97 9.24 37.32
CA PHE A 7 1.22 8.80 35.94
C PHE A 7 2.56 9.32 35.40
N ARG A 8 2.98 10.52 35.83
CA ARG A 8 4.26 11.13 35.43
C ARG A 8 5.48 10.33 35.90
N ASN A 9 5.41 9.71 37.07
CA ASN A 9 6.58 9.03 37.65
C ASN A 9 6.78 7.57 37.21
N LYS A 10 5.78 6.92 36.58
CA LYS A 10 5.93 5.53 36.07
C LYS A 10 6.36 5.40 34.61
N ILE A 11 6.37 6.49 33.83
CA ILE A 11 6.80 6.52 32.41
C ILE A 11 8.22 7.14 32.25
N VAL A 12 8.93 7.43 33.35
CA VAL A 12 10.22 8.15 33.31
C VAL A 12 11.45 7.24 33.42
N LYS A 13 11.30 5.91 33.39
CA LYS A 13 12.44 4.99 33.29
C LYS A 13 12.40 4.10 32.05
N LYS A 14 12.46 4.72 30.86
CA LYS A 14 13.31 4.27 29.74
C LYS A 14 13.36 5.39 28.68
N ASN A 15 14.56 5.59 28.15
CA ASN A 15 14.99 6.66 27.27
C ASN A 15 14.07 6.89 26.05
N ASN A 16 13.54 8.12 25.87
CA ASN A 16 13.24 8.73 24.56
C ASN A 16 12.67 10.16 24.76
N SER A 17 13.53 11.18 24.68
CA SER A 17 13.15 12.60 24.71
C SER A 17 12.45 13.04 23.41
N ASP A 18 12.74 12.36 22.30
CA ASP A 18 12.27 12.78 20.98
C ASP A 18 10.83 12.34 20.70
N ASN A 19 10.43 11.14 21.15
CA ASN A 19 9.03 10.70 21.09
C ASN A 19 8.10 11.60 21.89
N ARG A 20 8.57 12.18 23.02
CA ARG A 20 7.75 13.12 23.80
C ARG A 20 7.56 14.43 23.07
N ARG A 21 8.58 14.92 22.37
CA ARG A 21 8.51 16.18 21.61
C ARG A 21 7.60 16.03 20.38
N ILE A 22 7.63 14.89 19.70
CA ILE A 22 6.82 14.64 18.49
C ILE A 22 5.35 14.36 18.85
N ILE A 23 5.08 13.54 19.88
CA ILE A 23 3.71 13.36 20.39
C ILE A 23 3.16 14.70 20.89
N SER A 24 4.00 15.51 21.55
CA SER A 24 3.61 16.87 21.96
C SER A 24 3.37 17.80 20.77
N LEU A 25 4.13 17.67 19.66
CA LEU A 25 3.93 18.45 18.43
C LEU A 25 2.65 18.03 17.68
N ALA A 26 2.36 16.74 17.58
CA ALA A 26 1.12 16.24 16.97
C ALA A 26 -0.10 16.63 17.79
N VAL A 27 -0.03 16.47 19.12
CA VAL A 27 -1.08 16.94 20.04
C VAL A 27 -1.20 18.47 20.00
N TRP A 28 -0.08 19.20 19.93
CA TRP A 28 -0.09 20.66 19.79
C TRP A 28 -0.70 21.10 18.47
N LEU A 29 -0.39 20.46 17.34
CA LEU A 29 -1.00 20.77 16.04
C LEU A 29 -2.52 20.54 16.06
N VAL A 30 -2.95 19.41 16.65
CA VAL A 30 -4.39 19.11 16.83
C VAL A 30 -5.06 20.14 17.75
N VAL A 31 -4.43 20.50 18.87
CA VAL A 31 -4.98 21.50 19.81
C VAL A 31 -5.01 22.90 19.20
N VAL A 32 -3.96 23.32 18.47
CA VAL A 32 -3.90 24.63 17.80
C VAL A 32 -4.99 24.74 16.74
N LEU A 33 -5.18 23.70 15.93
CA LEU A 33 -6.26 23.64 14.94
C LEU A 33 -7.65 23.65 15.62
N GLN A 34 -7.79 23.00 16.78
CA GLN A 34 -9.04 22.98 17.55
C GLN A 34 -9.33 24.30 18.28
N THR A 35 -8.30 25.03 18.73
CA THR A 35 -8.45 26.38 19.32
C THR A 35 -8.76 27.47 18.30
N HIS A 36 -8.39 27.29 17.02
CA HIS A 36 -8.80 28.22 15.96
C HIS A 36 -10.26 28.03 15.51
N VAL A 37 -10.85 26.87 15.77
CA VAL A 37 -12.24 26.54 15.44
C VAL A 37 -13.24 26.99 16.53
N THR A 38 -12.79 27.34 17.73
CA THR A 38 -13.68 27.64 18.88
C THR A 38 -13.94 29.14 19.17
N PHE A 39 -13.49 30.08 18.33
CA PHE A 39 -13.80 31.50 18.51
C PHE A 39 -14.69 32.08 17.41
N THR A 40 -15.96 32.27 17.76
CA THR A 40 -17.04 32.81 16.90
C THR A 40 -17.14 34.35 16.91
N SER A 41 -16.09 35.07 17.33
CA SER A 41 -16.13 36.55 17.39
C SER A 41 -14.84 37.22 16.89
N PRO A 42 -14.91 38.22 15.98
CA PRO A 42 -13.74 38.87 15.39
C PRO A 42 -12.82 39.61 16.39
N ARG A 43 -13.33 40.05 17.55
CA ARG A 43 -12.57 40.86 18.52
C ARG A 43 -11.59 40.07 19.39
N SER A 44 -11.73 38.75 19.51
CA SER A 44 -10.82 37.91 20.31
C SER A 44 -9.56 37.47 19.54
N ARG A 45 -9.59 37.50 18.20
CA ARG A 45 -8.44 37.12 17.35
C ARG A 45 -7.26 38.08 17.53
N THR A 46 -7.51 39.38 17.63
CA THR A 46 -6.43 40.38 17.67
C THR A 46 -5.64 40.36 18.98
N LYS A 47 -6.29 40.07 20.12
CA LYS A 47 -5.59 39.97 21.42
C LYS A 47 -4.78 38.68 21.56
N ALA A 48 -5.26 37.56 21.01
CA ALA A 48 -4.55 36.29 21.03
C ALA A 48 -3.32 36.28 20.11
N THR A 49 -3.41 36.88 18.91
CA THR A 49 -2.28 37.00 17.98
C THR A 49 -1.16 37.89 18.54
N VAL A 50 -1.51 38.97 19.26
CA VAL A 50 -0.51 39.87 19.87
C VAL A 50 0.21 39.21 21.06
N LEU A 51 -0.49 38.39 21.86
CA LEU A 51 0.14 37.63 22.95
C LEU A 51 1.01 36.46 22.45
N ALA A 52 0.65 35.82 21.33
CA ALA A 52 1.44 34.74 20.74
C ALA A 52 2.76 35.24 20.10
N PHE A 53 2.81 36.50 19.63
CA PHE A 53 4.00 37.09 19.02
C PHE A 53 5.02 37.65 20.03
N GLN A 54 4.69 37.78 21.31
CA GLN A 54 5.59 38.34 22.32
C GLN A 54 6.63 37.34 22.89
N HIS A 55 6.62 36.07 22.46
CA HIS A 55 7.49 35.03 23.04
C HIS A 55 8.37 34.24 22.06
N VAL A 56 8.84 34.84 20.96
CA VAL A 56 9.93 34.24 20.15
C VAL A 56 10.90 35.29 19.58
N PRO A 57 12.12 35.42 20.11
CA PRO A 57 13.27 35.82 19.33
C PRO A 57 14.13 34.58 19.04
N VAL A 58 14.31 34.21 17.76
CA VAL A 58 15.51 33.52 17.20
C VAL A 58 15.39 33.17 15.69
N LEU A 59 14.22 33.19 15.04
CA LEU A 59 14.11 32.75 13.63
C LEU A 59 14.12 33.84 12.55
N ALA A 60 14.33 35.12 12.90
CA ALA A 60 14.29 36.23 11.93
C ALA A 60 15.59 36.45 11.10
N ARG A 61 16.50 35.46 11.01
CA ARG A 61 17.77 35.59 10.24
C ARG A 61 17.95 34.58 9.10
N LYS A 62 16.89 34.10 8.45
CA LYS A 62 17.01 33.28 7.22
C LYS A 62 15.97 33.56 6.12
N GLN A 63 15.29 34.69 6.15
CA GLN A 63 14.23 35.02 5.16
C GLN A 63 14.76 35.63 3.85
N ASN A 64 16.01 36.12 3.81
CA ASN A 64 16.57 36.80 2.62
C ASN A 64 17.21 35.89 1.56
N LYS A 65 17.02 34.57 1.62
CA LYS A 65 17.59 33.62 0.64
C LYS A 65 16.56 32.98 -0.30
N TRP A 66 15.27 33.21 -0.06
CA TRP A 66 14.17 32.58 -0.82
C TRP A 66 13.52 33.49 -1.85
N SER A 67 13.70 34.82 -1.76
CA SER A 67 13.18 35.77 -2.75
C SER A 67 13.99 35.82 -4.06
N SER A 68 15.25 35.39 -4.05
CA SER A 68 16.10 35.38 -5.25
C SER A 68 15.94 34.12 -6.11
N LEU A 69 15.24 33.09 -5.62
CA LEU A 69 15.00 31.86 -6.38
C LEU A 69 13.68 31.92 -7.18
N SER A 70 12.72 32.73 -6.74
CA SER A 70 11.42 32.87 -7.40
C SER A 70 11.48 33.73 -8.66
N SER A 71 12.40 34.68 -8.78
CA SER A 71 12.54 35.53 -9.97
C SER A 71 13.10 34.76 -11.18
N SER A 72 14.09 33.89 -10.97
CA SER A 72 14.74 33.16 -12.08
C SER A 72 13.87 32.06 -12.73
N ILE A 73 12.84 31.58 -12.02
CA ILE A 73 11.91 30.55 -12.53
C ILE A 73 10.80 31.19 -13.37
N VAL A 74 10.41 32.43 -13.07
CA VAL A 74 9.36 33.14 -13.82
C VAL A 74 9.87 33.60 -15.20
N ASP A 75 11.13 34.05 -15.28
CA ASP A 75 11.72 34.54 -16.55
C ASP A 75 11.96 33.43 -17.58
N SER A 76 12.13 32.17 -17.15
CA SER A 76 12.36 31.03 -18.06
C SER A 76 11.06 30.53 -18.72
N ALA A 77 9.90 30.79 -18.13
CA ALA A 77 8.60 30.34 -18.65
C ALA A 77 8.01 31.30 -19.69
N THR A 78 8.45 32.56 -19.72
CA THR A 78 7.93 33.58 -20.65
C THR A 78 8.58 33.54 -22.03
N ALA A 79 9.75 32.90 -22.17
CA ALA A 79 10.50 32.83 -23.43
C ALA A 79 10.02 31.74 -24.40
N THR A 80 9.19 30.78 -23.96
CA THR A 80 8.79 29.61 -24.77
C THR A 80 7.40 29.74 -25.42
N ALA A 81 6.68 30.85 -25.17
CA ALA A 81 5.29 31.02 -25.63
C ALA A 81 5.12 31.85 -26.91
N THR A 82 6.21 32.17 -27.63
CA THR A 82 6.15 33.04 -28.82
C THR A 82 6.76 32.36 -30.04
N THR A 83 6.12 31.31 -30.55
CA THR A 83 6.20 31.00 -31.98
C THR A 83 5.04 30.12 -32.45
N THR A 84 4.35 30.63 -33.47
CA THR A 84 3.59 29.92 -34.51
C THR A 84 2.11 29.60 -34.26
N SER A 85 1.28 30.53 -34.74
CA SER A 85 -0.09 30.30 -35.21
C SER A 85 -0.14 30.60 -36.71
N THR A 86 -0.50 29.63 -37.56
CA THR A 86 -1.23 29.86 -38.84
C THR A 86 -1.88 28.56 -39.34
N VAL A 87 -3.10 28.72 -39.85
CA VAL A 87 -4.13 27.74 -40.23
C VAL A 87 -4.05 27.40 -41.73
N SER A 88 -4.38 26.15 -42.16
CA SER A 88 -5.22 25.88 -43.37
C SER A 88 -5.59 24.39 -43.59
N THR A 89 -6.91 24.11 -43.59
CA THR A 89 -7.73 23.25 -44.50
C THR A 89 -7.46 21.74 -44.78
N LEU A 90 -8.55 20.95 -44.58
CA LEU A 90 -8.94 19.55 -44.98
C LEU A 90 -8.65 19.11 -46.46
N PRO A 91 -8.82 17.83 -46.93
CA PRO A 91 -9.81 16.79 -46.53
C PRO A 91 -9.40 15.27 -46.57
N THR A 92 -10.41 14.41 -46.32
CA THR A 92 -10.59 12.94 -46.24
C THR A 92 -10.14 12.02 -47.40
N MET A 93 -9.77 10.75 -47.12
CA MET A 93 -10.40 9.49 -47.63
C MET A 93 -9.53 8.21 -47.47
N GLU A 94 -10.19 7.13 -47.01
CA GLU A 94 -10.12 5.69 -47.40
C GLU A 94 -8.93 4.73 -47.13
N SER A 95 -9.36 3.47 -46.97
CA SER A 95 -8.68 2.22 -46.62
C SER A 95 -8.04 1.50 -47.82
N ILE A 96 -7.20 0.48 -47.57
CA ILE A 96 -7.21 -0.88 -48.18
C ILE A 96 -5.87 -1.62 -47.90
N SER A 97 -6.00 -2.91 -47.60
CA SER A 97 -5.01 -3.96 -47.30
C SER A 97 -4.14 -4.40 -48.51
N PRO A 98 -3.07 -5.20 -48.32
CA PRO A 98 -2.15 -5.60 -49.41
C PRO A 98 -2.42 -7.01 -49.98
N PRO A 99 -1.80 -7.38 -51.11
CA PRO A 99 -1.56 -8.79 -51.41
C PRO A 99 -0.08 -9.16 -51.67
N PHE A 100 0.16 -10.44 -51.37
CA PHE A 100 1.28 -11.34 -51.65
C PHE A 100 1.71 -11.43 -53.13
N VAL A 101 3.00 -11.75 -53.39
CA VAL A 101 3.46 -12.58 -54.54
C VAL A 101 4.73 -13.38 -54.18
N ASN A 102 4.78 -14.63 -54.67
CA ASN A 102 5.79 -15.68 -54.56
C ASN A 102 6.81 -15.67 -55.73
N ASP A 103 8.11 -15.88 -55.42
CA ASP A 103 8.97 -17.02 -55.79
C ASP A 103 9.54 -17.28 -57.24
N VAL A 104 10.80 -17.79 -57.26
CA VAL A 104 11.49 -18.72 -58.20
C VAL A 104 12.36 -18.29 -59.45
N SER A 105 13.67 -18.62 -59.35
CA SER A 105 14.63 -19.29 -60.30
C SER A 105 15.53 -18.61 -61.39
N ASN A 106 16.80 -19.06 -61.35
CA ASN A 106 17.77 -19.57 -62.35
C ASN A 106 18.55 -18.72 -63.41
N ASP A 107 19.87 -18.96 -63.36
CA ASP A 107 20.81 -19.38 -64.43
C ASP A 107 21.69 -18.39 -65.26
N ARG A 108 23.01 -18.70 -65.19
CA ARG A 108 24.10 -18.75 -66.21
C ARG A 108 24.99 -17.54 -66.62
N ASP A 109 26.28 -17.74 -66.33
CA ASP A 109 27.50 -17.75 -67.19
C ASP A 109 28.10 -16.53 -67.94
N GLU A 110 29.39 -16.31 -67.58
CA GLU A 110 30.63 -16.05 -68.36
C GLU A 110 31.02 -14.69 -68.98
N GLY A 111 32.29 -14.29 -68.69
CA GLY A 111 33.11 -13.36 -69.50
C GLY A 111 34.26 -12.61 -68.79
N ALA A 112 35.45 -13.25 -68.65
CA ALA A 112 36.87 -12.77 -68.69
C ALA A 112 37.27 -11.30 -68.30
N THR A 113 38.42 -10.93 -67.68
CA THR A 113 39.79 -11.50 -67.58
C THR A 113 40.67 -10.70 -66.57
N PHE A 114 41.77 -11.33 -66.12
CA PHE A 114 43.06 -10.85 -65.55
C PHE A 114 43.42 -11.31 -64.11
N ALA A 115 44.63 -11.90 -64.02
CA ALA A 115 45.20 -12.68 -62.91
C ALA A 115 46.28 -11.88 -62.11
N PRO A 116 47.01 -12.47 -61.13
CA PRO A 116 46.74 -12.34 -59.70
C PRO A 116 47.88 -11.67 -58.89
N ILE A 117 47.56 -11.18 -57.67
CA ILE A 117 48.55 -10.74 -56.66
C ILE A 117 48.45 -11.68 -55.43
N PRO A 118 49.57 -12.19 -54.88
CA PRO A 118 49.56 -13.25 -53.87
C PRO A 118 48.95 -12.81 -52.53
N ARG A 119 47.98 -13.59 -52.02
CA ARG A 119 47.41 -13.42 -50.67
C ARG A 119 48.33 -14.04 -49.61
N VAL A 120 48.78 -13.20 -48.69
CA VAL A 120 49.37 -13.61 -47.41
C VAL A 120 48.27 -14.26 -46.56
N ALA A 121 48.57 -15.46 -46.02
CA ALA A 121 47.66 -16.20 -45.16
C ALA A 121 47.41 -15.45 -43.84
N ILE A 122 46.18 -15.00 -43.63
CA ILE A 122 45.73 -14.44 -42.35
C ILE A 122 45.30 -15.62 -41.47
N SER A 123 46.03 -15.82 -40.38
CA SER A 123 45.70 -16.75 -39.30
C SER A 123 44.27 -16.51 -38.79
N THR A 124 43.43 -17.54 -38.85
CA THR A 124 42.07 -17.50 -38.29
C THR A 124 42.15 -17.56 -36.76
N LEU A 125 41.98 -16.41 -36.11
CA LEU A 125 41.64 -16.38 -34.68
C LEU A 125 40.25 -17.00 -34.48
N PRO A 126 40.04 -17.85 -33.47
CA PRO A 126 38.74 -18.46 -33.23
C PRO A 126 37.73 -17.37 -32.82
N GLN A 127 36.66 -17.23 -33.61
CA GLN A 127 35.52 -16.41 -33.24
C GLN A 127 34.88 -17.01 -31.99
N SER A 128 35.02 -16.32 -30.86
CA SER A 128 34.20 -16.57 -29.67
C SER A 128 32.74 -16.36 -30.06
N LYS A 129 31.97 -17.45 -30.11
CA LYS A 129 30.51 -17.39 -30.21
C LYS A 129 29.98 -16.73 -28.93
N SER A 130 29.81 -15.42 -28.97
CA SER A 130 28.95 -14.69 -28.06
C SER A 130 27.53 -15.13 -28.35
N THR A 131 27.08 -16.20 -27.70
CA THR A 131 25.66 -16.51 -27.62
C THR A 131 25.03 -15.42 -26.76
N THR A 132 24.55 -14.35 -27.42
CA THR A 132 23.65 -13.39 -26.78
C THR A 132 22.35 -14.13 -26.52
N THR A 133 22.24 -14.79 -25.38
CA THR A 133 20.97 -15.32 -24.90
C THR A 133 20.10 -14.11 -24.61
N THR A 134 19.26 -13.73 -25.56
CA THR A 134 18.16 -12.78 -25.34
C THR A 134 17.19 -13.46 -24.38
N THR A 135 17.47 -13.38 -23.08
CA THR A 135 16.50 -13.77 -22.05
C THR A 135 15.36 -12.76 -22.15
N THR A 136 14.28 -13.15 -22.81
CA THR A 136 13.00 -12.44 -22.74
C THR A 136 12.57 -12.45 -21.28
N MET A 137 12.88 -11.37 -20.55
CA MET A 137 12.40 -11.16 -19.19
C MET A 137 10.88 -11.19 -19.22
N SER A 138 10.27 -12.22 -18.63
CA SER A 138 8.82 -12.29 -18.45
C SER A 138 8.34 -11.01 -17.76
N LEU A 139 7.23 -10.42 -18.25
CA LEU A 139 6.62 -9.24 -17.62
C LEU A 139 5.86 -9.57 -16.33
N LEU A 140 5.65 -10.87 -16.05
CA LEU A 140 4.88 -11.37 -14.92
C LEU A 140 5.69 -12.36 -14.09
N ASN A 141 5.64 -12.18 -12.77
CA ASN A 141 6.03 -13.19 -11.80
C ASN A 141 4.96 -14.28 -11.73
N THR A 142 5.38 -15.53 -11.51
CA THR A 142 4.47 -16.63 -11.20
C THR A 142 3.77 -16.41 -9.85
N PRO A 143 2.64 -17.09 -9.57
CA PRO A 143 1.97 -16.97 -8.27
C PRO A 143 2.88 -17.30 -7.07
N ALA A 144 3.79 -18.27 -7.21
CA ALA A 144 4.73 -18.62 -6.14
C ALA A 144 5.78 -17.53 -5.90
N GLU A 145 6.37 -16.97 -6.97
CA GLU A 145 7.30 -15.85 -6.87
C GLU A 145 6.64 -14.60 -6.26
N ALA A 146 5.39 -14.32 -6.63
CA ALA A 146 4.65 -13.21 -6.07
C ALA A 146 4.27 -13.40 -4.61
N PHE A 147 4.01 -14.64 -4.19
CA PHE A 147 3.81 -14.96 -2.79
C PHE A 147 5.09 -14.68 -1.98
N GLU A 148 6.26 -15.05 -2.50
CA GLU A 148 7.54 -14.71 -1.89
C GLU A 148 7.73 -13.18 -1.78
N LEU A 149 7.36 -12.40 -2.81
CA LEU A 149 7.38 -10.93 -2.73
C LEU A 149 6.42 -10.37 -1.66
N LEU A 150 5.26 -11.00 -1.47
CA LEU A 150 4.31 -10.62 -0.41
C LEU A 150 4.88 -10.92 0.98
N VAL A 151 5.58 -12.04 1.14
CA VAL A 151 6.29 -12.42 2.37
C VAL A 151 7.41 -11.44 2.68
N GLN A 152 8.25 -11.09 1.70
CA GLN A 152 9.32 -10.09 1.84
C GLN A 152 8.78 -8.71 2.23
N LYS A 153 7.62 -8.33 1.70
CA LYS A 153 6.92 -7.10 2.13
C LYS A 153 6.54 -7.16 3.61
N GLY A 154 6.06 -8.32 4.09
CA GLY A 154 5.77 -8.54 5.52
C GLY A 154 7.02 -8.43 6.39
N GLU A 155 8.14 -9.02 5.98
CA GLU A 155 9.43 -8.89 6.68
C GLU A 155 9.90 -7.43 6.75
N TYR A 156 9.88 -6.71 5.62
CA TYR A 156 10.26 -5.30 5.55
C TYR A 156 9.41 -4.43 6.48
N ASN A 157 8.11 -4.70 6.54
CA ASN A 157 7.18 -4.01 7.42
C ASN A 157 7.43 -4.31 8.90
N ALA A 158 7.84 -5.54 9.24
CA ALA A 158 8.20 -5.94 10.60
C ALA A 158 9.52 -5.30 11.07
N GLN A 159 10.51 -5.21 10.18
CA GLN A 159 11.82 -4.61 10.47
C GLN A 159 11.78 -3.07 10.52
N SER A 160 10.73 -2.46 9.98
CA SER A 160 10.55 -1.00 9.98
C SER A 160 10.32 -0.47 11.40
N THR A 161 10.97 0.64 11.73
CA THR A 161 10.76 1.31 13.02
C THR A 161 9.31 1.80 13.15
N VAL A 162 8.80 1.88 14.38
CA VAL A 162 7.44 2.38 14.66
C VAL A 162 7.20 3.76 14.06
N GLU A 163 8.21 4.64 14.08
CA GLU A 163 8.12 5.98 13.48
C GLU A 163 7.96 5.91 11.96
N LYS A 164 8.78 5.10 11.28
CA LYS A 164 8.70 4.94 9.83
C LYS A 164 7.35 4.34 9.41
N THR A 165 6.87 3.34 10.16
CA THR A 165 5.55 2.75 9.96
C THR A 165 4.45 3.78 10.18
N LEU A 166 4.51 4.57 11.25
CA LEU A 166 3.51 5.60 11.53
C LEU A 166 3.46 6.67 10.43
N VAL A 167 4.61 7.22 10.02
CA VAL A 167 4.68 8.26 8.98
C VAL A 167 4.20 7.72 7.64
N SER A 168 4.69 6.55 7.22
CA SER A 168 4.25 5.93 5.96
C SER A 168 2.76 5.55 5.99
N SER A 169 2.21 5.20 7.14
CA SER A 169 0.77 4.96 7.29
C SER A 169 -0.08 6.22 7.34
N ILE A 170 0.42 7.34 7.88
CA ILE A 170 -0.25 8.65 7.76
C ILE A 170 -0.33 9.04 6.28
N LEU A 171 0.76 8.91 5.53
CA LEU A 171 0.75 9.15 4.08
C LEU A 171 -0.20 8.18 3.36
N GLY A 172 -0.16 6.89 3.71
CA GLY A 172 -1.09 5.88 3.19
C GLY A 172 -2.56 6.28 3.39
N GLY A 173 -2.93 6.73 4.59
CA GLY A 173 -4.28 7.23 4.86
C GLY A 173 -4.63 8.48 4.04
N ALA A 174 -3.70 9.43 3.92
CA ALA A 174 -3.91 10.62 3.10
C ALA A 174 -4.09 10.27 1.61
N TYR A 175 -3.33 9.32 1.06
CA TYR A 175 -3.51 8.83 -0.32
C TYR A 175 -4.89 8.19 -0.53
N VAL A 176 -5.39 7.46 0.48
CA VAL A 176 -6.76 6.95 0.49
C VAL A 176 -7.79 8.07 0.47
N GLY A 177 -7.59 9.09 1.30
CA GLY A 177 -8.41 10.29 1.31
C GLY A 177 -8.42 11.03 -0.04
N MET A 178 -7.27 11.16 -0.70
CA MET A 178 -7.17 11.82 -2.01
C MET A 178 -8.01 11.11 -3.08
N GLY A 179 -7.89 9.78 -3.19
CA GLY A 179 -8.69 9.00 -4.16
C GLY A 179 -10.18 9.02 -3.83
N ALA A 180 -10.54 8.95 -2.54
CA ALA A 180 -11.93 9.03 -2.11
C ALA A 180 -12.55 10.42 -2.35
N MET A 181 -11.78 11.50 -2.14
CA MET A 181 -12.22 12.86 -2.44
C MET A 181 -12.39 13.09 -3.94
N LEU A 182 -11.50 12.54 -4.78
CA LEU A 182 -11.66 12.55 -6.24
C LEU A 182 -12.98 11.89 -6.64
N ALA A 183 -13.26 10.70 -6.10
CA ALA A 183 -14.50 9.97 -6.40
C ALA A 183 -15.73 10.76 -5.94
N LEU A 184 -15.71 11.35 -4.73
CA LEU A 184 -16.79 12.21 -4.23
C LEU A 184 -16.99 13.47 -5.08
N ALA A 185 -15.91 14.12 -5.50
CA ALA A 185 -15.95 15.34 -6.28
C ALA A 185 -16.55 15.10 -7.67
N VAL A 186 -16.24 13.98 -8.32
CA VAL A 186 -16.79 13.67 -9.64
C VAL A 186 -18.21 13.15 -9.53
N ALA A 187 -18.44 12.06 -8.80
CA ALA A 187 -19.75 11.42 -8.69
C ALA A 187 -20.80 12.34 -8.05
N GLY A 188 -20.42 13.04 -6.98
CA GLY A 188 -21.34 13.94 -6.27
C GLY A 188 -21.81 15.12 -7.12
N ASN A 189 -21.04 15.53 -8.14
CA ASN A 189 -21.37 16.65 -9.03
C ASN A 189 -21.84 16.19 -10.42
N ALA A 190 -22.34 14.97 -10.53
CA ALA A 190 -22.81 14.38 -11.79
C ALA A 190 -24.34 14.09 -11.77
N PRO A 191 -25.21 15.07 -11.47
CA PRO A 191 -26.62 14.86 -11.10
C PRO A 191 -27.52 14.30 -12.21
N SER A 192 -27.05 14.31 -13.47
CA SER A 192 -27.82 13.86 -14.64
C SER A 192 -27.48 12.44 -15.09
N LEU A 193 -26.58 11.75 -14.39
CA LEU A 193 -26.22 10.37 -14.71
C LEU A 193 -27.15 9.37 -14.01
N ASP A 194 -27.46 8.29 -14.71
CA ASP A 194 -28.16 7.15 -14.11
C ASP A 194 -27.38 6.61 -12.92
N TYR A 195 -28.09 6.14 -11.89
CA TYR A 195 -27.50 5.62 -10.66
C TYR A 195 -26.40 4.56 -10.90
N GLY A 196 -26.60 3.68 -11.90
CA GLY A 196 -25.60 2.68 -12.26
C GLY A 196 -24.31 3.28 -12.83
N LEU A 197 -24.41 4.34 -13.64
CA LEU A 197 -23.27 5.02 -14.24
C LEU A 197 -22.54 5.90 -13.22
N ASP A 198 -23.26 6.57 -12.32
CA ASP A 198 -22.67 7.32 -11.23
C ASP A 198 -21.83 6.40 -10.30
N LYS A 199 -22.41 5.26 -9.92
CA LYS A 199 -21.72 4.25 -9.11
C LYS A 199 -20.49 3.68 -9.84
N LEU A 200 -20.57 3.49 -11.16
CA LEU A 200 -19.45 3.04 -11.97
C LEU A 200 -18.33 4.09 -12.03
N LEU A 201 -18.66 5.37 -12.21
CA LEU A 201 -17.68 6.47 -12.21
C LEU A 201 -16.97 6.57 -10.86
N PHE A 202 -17.73 6.51 -9.75
CA PHE A 202 -17.14 6.46 -8.42
C PHE A 202 -16.18 5.27 -8.29
N ALA A 203 -16.61 4.08 -8.71
CA ALA A 203 -15.82 2.86 -8.63
C ALA A 203 -14.55 2.88 -9.48
N LEU A 204 -14.58 3.48 -10.69
CA LEU A 204 -13.43 3.55 -11.59
C LEU A 204 -12.36 4.56 -11.15
N LEU A 205 -12.76 5.62 -10.45
CA LEU A 205 -11.84 6.66 -9.96
C LEU A 205 -11.24 6.34 -8.60
N PHE A 206 -11.95 5.56 -7.78
CA PHE A 206 -11.50 5.16 -6.45
C PHE A 206 -10.09 4.51 -6.40
N PRO A 207 -9.67 3.64 -7.34
CA PRO A 207 -8.41 2.88 -7.26
C PRO A 207 -7.12 3.72 -7.30
N VAL A 208 -7.21 5.01 -7.64
CA VAL A 208 -6.08 5.95 -7.58
C VAL A 208 -5.41 5.93 -6.19
N ASN A 209 -6.20 5.74 -5.13
CA ASN A 209 -5.66 5.68 -3.78
C ASN A 209 -4.64 4.56 -3.56
N LEU A 210 -5.00 3.32 -3.91
CA LEU A 210 -4.17 2.14 -3.67
C LEU A 210 -2.94 2.17 -4.57
N LEU A 211 -3.08 2.70 -5.80
CA LEU A 211 -1.92 2.91 -6.68
C LEU A 211 -0.90 3.86 -6.04
N LEU A 212 -1.34 5.02 -5.55
CA LEU A 212 -0.49 5.98 -4.87
C LEU A 212 0.17 5.36 -3.63
N ALA A 213 -0.59 4.66 -2.80
CA ALA A 213 -0.04 4.00 -1.62
C ALA A 213 1.03 2.96 -1.99
N LEU A 214 0.81 2.14 -3.01
CA LEU A 214 1.76 1.10 -3.41
C LEU A 214 3.01 1.66 -4.09
N GLN A 215 2.89 2.71 -4.92
CA GLN A 215 4.06 3.26 -5.63
C GLN A 215 4.82 4.33 -4.84
N CYS A 216 4.17 5.07 -3.94
CA CYS A 216 4.80 6.10 -3.12
C CYS A 216 5.23 5.59 -1.72
N GLY A 217 5.07 4.29 -1.44
CA GLY A 217 5.54 3.70 -0.18
C GLY A 217 4.64 3.95 1.03
N GLY A 218 3.35 4.18 0.82
CA GLY A 218 2.35 4.29 1.88
C GLY A 218 1.99 2.91 2.45
N GLN A 219 2.13 2.73 3.77
CA GLN A 219 1.72 1.50 4.44
C GLN A 219 0.23 1.53 4.78
N LEU A 220 -0.54 0.57 4.25
CA LEU A 220 -1.97 0.43 4.51
C LEU A 220 -2.21 -0.79 5.40
N PHE A 221 -2.96 -0.59 6.49
CA PHE A 221 -3.40 -1.64 7.40
C PHE A 221 -3.99 -2.84 6.65
N THR A 222 -4.90 -2.58 5.71
CA THR A 222 -5.60 -3.62 4.96
C THR A 222 -4.68 -4.49 4.12
N GLY A 223 -3.69 -3.90 3.44
CA GLY A 223 -2.66 -4.66 2.73
C GLY A 223 -1.69 -5.39 3.67
N ASN A 224 -1.39 -4.77 4.81
CA ASN A 224 -0.48 -5.34 5.81
C ASN A 224 -1.05 -6.58 6.49
N THR A 225 -2.38 -6.72 6.60
CA THR A 225 -3.01 -7.94 7.15
C THR A 225 -2.60 -9.21 6.38
N ALA A 226 -2.54 -9.14 5.04
CA ALA A 226 -2.03 -10.24 4.23
C ALA A 226 -0.50 -10.36 4.30
N ALA A 227 0.24 -9.27 4.06
CA ALA A 227 1.71 -9.31 4.00
C ALA A 227 2.35 -9.78 5.31
N MET A 228 1.93 -9.23 6.46
CA MET A 228 2.45 -9.61 7.78
C MET A 228 2.08 -11.06 8.10
N MET A 229 0.85 -11.49 7.81
CA MET A 229 0.44 -12.87 8.09
C MET A 229 1.17 -13.88 7.21
N SER A 230 1.39 -13.58 5.93
CA SER A 230 2.24 -14.41 5.06
C SER A 230 3.63 -14.60 5.66
N ALA A 231 4.27 -13.52 6.12
CA ALA A 231 5.59 -13.61 6.75
C ALA A 231 5.61 -14.36 8.09
N VAL A 232 4.52 -14.28 8.86
CA VAL A 232 4.34 -15.09 10.07
C VAL A 232 4.19 -16.58 9.75
N CYS A 233 3.37 -16.92 8.75
CA CYS A 233 3.19 -18.31 8.31
C CYS A 233 4.50 -18.93 7.79
N GLU A 234 5.33 -18.13 7.13
CA GLU A 234 6.68 -18.51 6.67
C GLU A 234 7.76 -18.40 7.78
N ARG A 235 7.37 -18.14 9.03
CA ARG A 235 8.26 -18.04 10.21
C ARG A 235 9.36 -16.99 10.12
N ARG A 236 9.19 -15.98 9.28
CA ARG A 236 10.15 -14.87 9.11
C ARG A 236 9.86 -13.69 10.02
N VAL A 237 8.63 -13.63 10.56
CA VAL A 237 8.15 -12.55 11.43
C VAL A 237 7.38 -13.15 12.61
N SER A 238 7.42 -12.50 13.78
CA SER A 238 6.68 -12.95 14.97
C SER A 238 5.23 -12.43 14.98
N TYR A 239 4.35 -13.10 15.72
CA TYR A 239 2.98 -12.59 15.97
C TYR A 239 2.97 -11.25 16.70
N GLU A 240 3.99 -10.96 17.51
CA GLU A 240 4.12 -9.67 18.19
C GLU A 240 4.38 -8.54 17.19
N ASP A 241 5.27 -8.77 16.21
CA ASP A 241 5.56 -7.80 15.15
C ASP A 241 4.34 -7.56 14.26
N LEU A 242 3.57 -8.63 13.96
CA LEU A 242 2.28 -8.53 13.29
C LEU A 242 1.34 -7.61 14.07
N GLY A 243 1.12 -7.86 15.36
CA GLY A 243 0.25 -7.03 16.19
C GLY A 243 0.69 -5.57 16.26
N LYS A 244 1.99 -5.32 16.42
CA LYS A 244 2.57 -3.97 16.42
C LYS A 244 2.36 -3.24 15.09
N ASN A 245 2.71 -3.87 13.97
CA ASN A 245 2.58 -3.25 12.66
C ASN A 245 1.11 -2.95 12.34
N LEU A 246 0.20 -3.91 12.59
CA LEU A 246 -1.23 -3.71 12.32
C LEU A 246 -1.81 -2.58 13.16
N LEU A 247 -1.49 -2.50 14.46
CA LEU A 247 -1.96 -1.42 15.31
C LEU A 247 -1.43 -0.05 14.86
N VAL A 248 -0.11 0.06 14.62
CA VAL A 248 0.52 1.33 14.24
C VAL A 248 0.03 1.80 12.87
N SER A 249 -0.09 0.87 11.90
CA SER A 249 -0.57 1.21 10.57
C SER A 249 -2.04 1.61 10.56
N TRP A 250 -2.90 0.94 11.34
CA TRP A 250 -4.31 1.31 11.50
C TRP A 250 -4.46 2.72 12.08
N VAL A 251 -3.71 3.03 13.15
CA VAL A 251 -3.71 4.37 13.78
C VAL A 251 -3.18 5.43 12.80
N GLY A 252 -2.07 5.15 12.13
CA GLY A 252 -1.49 6.06 11.14
C GLY A 252 -2.46 6.34 10.00
N ASN A 253 -3.11 5.30 9.45
CA ASN A 253 -4.12 5.45 8.41
C ASN A 253 -5.30 6.32 8.88
N ALA A 254 -5.81 6.10 10.09
CA ALA A 254 -6.90 6.91 10.65
C ALA A 254 -6.50 8.39 10.77
N ILE A 255 -5.29 8.67 11.29
CA ILE A 255 -4.76 10.04 11.39
C ILE A 255 -4.66 10.67 9.99
N GLY A 256 -4.11 9.96 9.02
CA GLY A 256 -3.97 10.43 7.63
C GLY A 256 -5.31 10.76 6.99
N CYS A 257 -6.28 9.85 7.07
CA CYS A 257 -7.61 10.03 6.49
C CYS A 257 -8.37 11.19 7.14
N VAL A 258 -8.40 11.26 8.49
CA VAL A 258 -9.10 12.34 9.21
C VAL A 258 -8.43 13.69 8.95
N SER A 259 -7.10 13.75 8.98
CA SER A 259 -6.38 15.00 8.71
C SER A 259 -6.64 15.50 7.29
N PHE A 260 -6.67 14.59 6.30
CA PHE A 260 -6.98 14.97 4.93
C PHE A 260 -8.44 15.43 4.77
N ALA A 261 -9.41 14.77 5.43
CA ALA A 261 -10.80 15.23 5.43
C ALA A 261 -10.96 16.64 6.04
N LEU A 262 -10.23 16.93 7.13
CA LEU A 262 -10.20 18.27 7.73
C LEU A 262 -9.57 19.31 6.79
N LEU A 263 -8.50 18.95 6.07
CA LEU A 263 -7.91 19.81 5.04
C LEU A 263 -8.91 20.10 3.91
N CYS A 264 -9.65 19.08 3.46
CA CYS A 264 -10.70 19.25 2.45
C CYS A 264 -11.82 20.20 2.93
N SER A 265 -12.28 20.02 4.17
CA SER A 265 -13.27 20.91 4.78
C SER A 265 -12.76 22.35 4.89
N TYR A 266 -11.54 22.53 5.40
CA TYR A 266 -10.91 23.84 5.53
C TYR A 266 -10.69 24.53 4.17
N ALA A 267 -10.32 23.77 3.14
CA ALA A 267 -10.15 24.28 1.79
C ALA A 267 -11.47 24.55 1.05
N GLY A 268 -12.61 24.12 1.61
CA GLY A 268 -13.93 24.30 0.99
C GLY A 268 -14.15 23.42 -0.24
N VAL A 269 -13.46 22.29 -0.37
CA VAL A 269 -13.61 21.38 -1.54
C VAL A 269 -14.76 20.38 -1.39
N PHE A 270 -15.39 20.30 -0.21
CA PHE A 270 -16.71 19.68 -0.05
C PHE A 270 -17.79 20.62 -0.61
N ASN A 271 -17.81 20.78 -1.93
CA ASN A 271 -18.87 21.50 -2.64
C ASN A 271 -20.22 20.78 -2.50
N ASP A 272 -21.30 21.43 -2.96
CA ASP A 272 -22.67 20.99 -2.74
C ASP A 272 -22.90 19.49 -3.03
N GLY A 273 -22.54 19.05 -4.23
CA GLY A 273 -22.70 17.67 -4.67
C GLY A 273 -21.81 16.67 -3.90
N ALA A 274 -20.53 16.99 -3.72
CA ALA A 274 -19.61 16.13 -2.97
C ALA A 274 -20.02 16.01 -1.49
N SER A 275 -20.51 17.10 -0.90
CA SER A 275 -20.99 17.15 0.47
C SER A 275 -22.25 16.29 0.63
N HIS A 276 -23.20 16.39 -0.30
CA HIS A 276 -24.41 15.57 -0.29
C HIS A 276 -24.07 14.08 -0.38
N LEU A 277 -23.21 13.69 -1.34
CA LEU A 277 -22.78 12.31 -1.50
C LEU A 277 -22.00 11.77 -0.28
N ALA A 278 -21.19 12.60 0.37
CA ALA A 278 -20.50 12.23 1.60
C ALA A 278 -21.49 11.95 2.75
N ALA A 279 -22.52 12.79 2.91
CA ALA A 279 -23.54 12.62 3.95
C ALA A 279 -24.40 11.37 3.72
N THR A 280 -24.84 11.12 2.48
CA THR A 280 -25.61 9.90 2.15
C THR A 280 -24.77 8.63 2.30
N THR A 281 -23.48 8.71 1.96
CA THR A 281 -22.52 7.62 2.19
C THR A 281 -22.36 7.32 3.68
N LEU A 282 -22.22 8.34 4.53
CA LEU A 282 -22.19 8.19 5.99
C LEU A 282 -23.45 7.47 6.48
N ALA A 283 -24.64 7.97 6.12
CA ALA A 283 -25.91 7.40 6.55
C ALA A 283 -26.06 5.92 6.14
N SER A 284 -25.75 5.61 4.88
CA SER A 284 -25.79 4.24 4.35
C SER A 284 -24.83 3.29 5.08
N LYS A 285 -23.63 3.77 5.40
CA LYS A 285 -22.59 2.97 6.07
C LYS A 285 -22.84 2.74 7.56
N THR A 286 -23.65 3.57 8.20
CA THR A 286 -23.99 3.46 9.62
C THR A 286 -25.37 2.85 9.91
N SER A 287 -26.16 2.55 8.87
CA SER A 287 -27.50 1.98 9.03
C SER A 287 -27.52 0.45 9.08
N ALA A 288 -26.51 -0.22 8.51
CA ALA A 288 -26.46 -1.67 8.41
C ALA A 288 -26.13 -2.35 9.75
N ASP A 289 -26.60 -3.59 9.91
CA ASP A 289 -26.29 -4.42 11.07
C ASP A 289 -24.85 -4.95 11.04
N PHE A 290 -24.38 -5.40 12.20
CA PHE A 290 -23.02 -5.90 12.40
C PHE A 290 -22.67 -7.06 11.44
N GLY A 291 -23.56 -8.05 11.31
CA GLY A 291 -23.32 -9.24 10.48
C GLY A 291 -23.10 -8.93 9.00
N PRO A 292 -24.05 -8.25 8.32
CA PRO A 292 -23.88 -7.82 6.92
C PRO A 292 -22.64 -6.94 6.72
N THR A 293 -22.38 -6.00 7.65
CA THR A 293 -21.21 -5.12 7.60
C THR A 293 -19.90 -5.90 7.67
N LEU A 294 -19.83 -6.89 8.56
CA LEU A 294 -18.69 -7.79 8.70
C LEU A 294 -18.42 -8.59 7.42
N VAL A 295 -19.45 -9.21 6.84
CA VAL A 295 -19.31 -10.01 5.61
C VAL A 295 -18.89 -9.15 4.42
N LYS A 296 -19.50 -7.97 4.26
CA LYS A 296 -19.07 -6.98 3.25
C LYS A 296 -17.58 -6.65 3.41
N ALA A 297 -17.11 -6.52 4.64
CA ALA A 297 -15.71 -6.23 4.93
C ALA A 297 -14.76 -7.39 4.63
N VAL A 298 -15.18 -8.64 4.86
CA VAL A 298 -14.38 -9.82 4.50
C VAL A 298 -14.15 -9.83 2.97
N VAL A 299 -15.21 -9.67 2.19
CA VAL A 299 -15.11 -9.71 0.72
C VAL A 299 -14.33 -8.50 0.18
N ALA A 300 -14.54 -7.31 0.75
CA ALA A 300 -13.80 -6.11 0.34
C ALA A 300 -12.28 -6.32 0.47
N ASN A 301 -11.83 -6.78 1.64
CA ASN A 301 -10.39 -6.89 1.84
C ASN A 301 -9.79 -8.08 1.11
N TRP A 302 -10.58 -9.08 0.73
CA TRP A 302 -10.09 -10.15 -0.13
C TRP A 302 -9.66 -9.57 -1.47
N LEU A 303 -10.52 -8.75 -2.09
CA LEU A 303 -10.22 -8.06 -3.35
C LEU A 303 -9.06 -7.07 -3.21
N VAL A 304 -8.95 -6.34 -2.10
CA VAL A 304 -7.82 -5.43 -1.84
C VAL A 304 -6.51 -6.20 -1.70
N CYS A 305 -6.47 -7.29 -0.92
CA CYS A 305 -5.27 -8.10 -0.79
C CYS A 305 -4.87 -8.75 -2.12
N LEU A 306 -5.85 -9.17 -2.94
CA LEU A 306 -5.59 -9.64 -4.31
C LEU A 306 -5.04 -8.53 -5.21
N ALA A 307 -5.54 -7.29 -5.11
CA ALA A 307 -4.97 -6.15 -5.83
C ALA A 307 -3.50 -5.92 -5.47
N VAL A 308 -3.15 -5.99 -4.17
CA VAL A 308 -1.76 -5.87 -3.72
C VAL A 308 -0.90 -7.03 -4.25
N PHE A 309 -1.43 -8.25 -4.24
CA PHE A 309 -0.75 -9.44 -4.74
C PHE A 309 -0.51 -9.37 -6.26
N LEU A 310 -1.52 -9.00 -7.04
CA LEU A 310 -1.42 -8.82 -8.50
C LEU A 310 -0.49 -7.65 -8.86
N ASN A 311 -0.50 -6.57 -8.07
CA ASN A 311 0.42 -5.45 -8.27
C ASN A 311 1.88 -5.89 -8.06
N GLY A 312 2.14 -6.78 -7.11
CA GLY A 312 3.46 -7.41 -6.91
C GLY A 312 3.85 -8.40 -8.02
N GLN A 313 2.88 -8.96 -8.74
CA GLN A 313 3.15 -9.85 -9.89
C GLN A 313 3.63 -9.11 -11.13
N ALA A 314 3.10 -7.91 -11.38
CA ALA A 314 3.44 -7.13 -12.56
C ALA A 314 4.80 -6.43 -12.42
N ARG A 315 5.61 -6.47 -13.48
CA ARG A 315 6.93 -5.80 -13.54
C ARG A 315 6.87 -4.42 -14.20
N ASP A 316 5.82 -4.13 -14.96
CA ASP A 316 5.59 -2.85 -15.63
C ASP A 316 4.51 -2.00 -14.92
N MET A 317 4.52 -0.69 -15.18
CA MET A 317 3.59 0.23 -14.51
C MET A 317 2.14 0.07 -14.99
N THR A 318 1.92 -0.31 -16.26
CA THR A 318 0.58 -0.52 -16.81
C THR A 318 -0.08 -1.74 -16.19
N GLY A 319 0.64 -2.87 -16.10
CA GLY A 319 0.18 -4.08 -15.42
C GLY A 319 -0.11 -3.83 -13.95
N LYS A 320 0.76 -3.07 -13.27
CA LYS A 320 0.55 -2.64 -11.87
C LYS A 320 -0.71 -1.81 -11.68
N TYR A 321 -1.02 -0.94 -12.63
CA TYR A 321 -2.24 -0.14 -12.61
C TYR A 321 -3.48 -0.99 -12.81
N LEU A 322 -3.51 -1.84 -13.83
CA LEU A 322 -4.65 -2.73 -14.11
C LEU A 322 -4.91 -3.73 -12.99
N ALA A 323 -3.85 -4.25 -12.38
CA ALA A 323 -3.91 -5.12 -11.21
C ALA A 323 -4.61 -4.48 -10.00
N VAL A 324 -4.53 -3.16 -9.86
CA VAL A 324 -5.20 -2.39 -8.81
C VAL A 324 -6.59 -1.94 -9.24
N LEU A 325 -6.73 -1.46 -10.48
CA LEU A 325 -7.96 -0.90 -11.04
C LEU A 325 -9.14 -1.86 -10.91
N LEU A 326 -9.00 -3.09 -11.42
CA LEU A 326 -10.15 -4.01 -11.52
C LEU A 326 -10.66 -4.50 -10.15
N PRO A 327 -9.83 -5.06 -9.24
CA PRO A 327 -10.34 -5.57 -7.98
C PRO A 327 -10.87 -4.46 -7.06
N VAL A 328 -10.23 -3.27 -7.08
CA VAL A 328 -10.70 -2.13 -6.29
C VAL A 328 -12.01 -1.58 -6.85
N SER A 329 -12.12 -1.40 -8.17
CA SER A 329 -13.38 -0.97 -8.79
C SER A 329 -14.51 -1.96 -8.48
N ALA A 330 -14.23 -3.27 -8.51
CA ALA A 330 -15.22 -4.30 -8.21
C ALA A 330 -15.80 -4.17 -6.80
N PHE A 331 -14.97 -4.06 -5.76
CA PHE A 331 -15.52 -4.00 -4.39
C PHE A 331 -16.32 -2.72 -4.14
N VAL A 332 -15.92 -1.61 -4.77
CA VAL A 332 -16.61 -0.33 -4.66
C VAL A 332 -17.95 -0.38 -5.40
N ALA A 333 -17.97 -0.89 -6.64
CA ALA A 333 -19.18 -1.04 -7.43
C ALA A 333 -20.20 -2.01 -6.80
N ILE A 334 -19.72 -3.05 -6.10
CA ILE A 334 -20.59 -3.97 -5.34
C ILE A 334 -21.15 -3.29 -4.08
N GLY A 335 -20.45 -2.30 -3.51
CA GLY A 335 -20.86 -1.62 -2.26
C GLY A 335 -20.37 -2.34 -1.01
N LEU A 336 -19.13 -2.84 -1.06
CA LEU A 336 -18.47 -3.51 0.06
C LEU A 336 -17.80 -2.51 1.02
N GLU A 337 -17.33 -2.99 2.17
CA GLU A 337 -16.86 -2.15 3.27
C GLU A 337 -15.34 -2.23 3.48
N HIS A 338 -14.64 -1.10 3.40
CA HIS A 338 -13.19 -1.05 3.55
C HIS A 338 -12.79 -0.07 4.66
N SER A 339 -12.11 -0.58 5.69
CA SER A 339 -11.85 0.15 6.94
C SER A 339 -11.11 1.46 6.69
N VAL A 340 -10.01 1.46 5.93
CA VAL A 340 -9.21 2.67 5.68
C VAL A 340 -9.95 3.67 4.77
N ALA A 341 -10.78 3.19 3.85
CA ALA A 341 -11.63 4.07 3.04
C ALA A 341 -12.68 4.76 3.91
N ASN A 342 -13.31 3.99 4.80
CA ASN A 342 -14.32 4.49 5.73
C ASN A 342 -13.70 5.46 6.77
N MET A 343 -12.42 5.31 7.11
CA MET A 343 -11.69 6.29 7.92
C MET A 343 -11.59 7.67 7.26
N PHE A 344 -11.85 7.80 5.95
CA PHE A 344 -12.01 9.10 5.27
C PHE A 344 -13.48 9.42 5.00
N LEU A 345 -14.25 8.47 4.44
CA LEU A 345 -15.63 8.70 4.01
C LEU A 345 -16.56 9.06 5.18
N LEU A 346 -16.37 8.45 6.36
CA LEU A 346 -17.21 8.75 7.53
C LEU A 346 -16.89 10.16 8.08
N PRO A 347 -15.62 10.56 8.32
CA PRO A 347 -15.29 11.95 8.61
C PRO A 347 -15.80 12.95 7.57
N ALA A 348 -15.66 12.64 6.27
CA ALA A 348 -16.13 13.52 5.21
C ALA A 348 -17.66 13.75 5.31
N GLY A 349 -18.43 12.71 5.59
CA GLY A 349 -19.87 12.83 5.82
C GLY A 349 -20.24 13.54 7.12
N LEU A 350 -19.42 13.43 8.17
CA LEU A 350 -19.61 14.15 9.44
C LEU A 350 -19.26 15.65 9.32
N LEU A 351 -18.33 15.99 8.42
CA LEU A 351 -17.92 17.37 8.11
C LEU A 351 -18.77 18.00 7.00
N SER A 352 -19.69 17.23 6.39
CA SER A 352 -20.57 17.68 5.32
C SER A 352 -21.63 18.68 5.84
N GLN A 353 -22.03 19.62 4.99
CA GLN A 353 -23.15 20.53 5.27
C GLN A 353 -24.51 19.81 5.36
N TYR A 354 -24.63 18.61 4.79
CA TYR A 354 -25.84 17.78 4.79
C TYR A 354 -25.82 16.70 5.89
N HIS A 355 -24.91 16.80 6.84
CA HIS A 355 -24.74 15.85 7.92
C HIS A 355 -26.02 15.71 8.78
N ASP A 356 -26.53 14.48 8.93
CA ASP A 356 -27.59 14.15 9.89
C ASP A 356 -27.03 14.16 11.33
N PRO A 357 -27.46 15.10 12.20
CA PRO A 357 -26.93 15.24 13.56
C PRO A 357 -27.13 14.02 14.46
N SER A 358 -28.00 13.08 14.10
CA SER A 358 -28.18 11.82 14.84
C SER A 358 -27.01 10.85 14.67
N ILE A 359 -26.23 10.98 13.59
CA ILE A 359 -25.11 10.08 13.28
C ILE A 359 -23.82 10.63 13.88
N THR A 360 -23.45 10.18 15.06
CA THR A 360 -22.24 10.68 15.73
C THR A 360 -20.96 9.93 15.29
N TRP A 361 -19.80 10.46 15.67
CA TRP A 361 -18.53 9.74 15.63
C TRP A 361 -18.59 8.38 16.34
N GLN A 362 -19.33 8.31 17.45
CA GLN A 362 -19.53 7.06 18.18
C GLN A 362 -20.35 6.07 17.35
N THR A 363 -21.41 6.54 16.67
CA THR A 363 -22.21 5.72 15.76
C THR A 363 -21.33 5.19 14.62
N ALA A 364 -20.55 6.05 13.97
CA ALA A 364 -19.62 5.68 12.90
C ALA A 364 -18.58 4.64 13.36
N LEU A 365 -18.03 4.79 14.56
CA LEU A 365 -17.05 3.86 15.12
C LEU A 365 -17.65 2.48 15.41
N LEU A 366 -18.78 2.45 16.13
CA LEU A 366 -19.38 1.20 16.63
C LEU A 366 -20.13 0.43 15.53
N LYS A 367 -20.87 1.13 14.67
CA LYS A 367 -21.68 0.49 13.61
C LYS A 367 -20.86 0.15 12.37
N ASN A 368 -19.76 0.84 12.12
CA ASN A 368 -18.98 0.64 10.90
C ASN A 368 -17.50 0.30 11.15
N ILE A 369 -16.70 1.22 11.68
CA ILE A 369 -15.22 1.05 11.68
C ILE A 369 -14.77 -0.24 12.39
N ILE A 370 -15.36 -0.60 13.53
CA ILE A 370 -15.03 -1.83 14.27
C ILE A 370 -15.38 -3.10 13.47
N PRO A 371 -16.65 -3.35 13.08
CA PRO A 371 -16.99 -4.55 12.30
C PRO A 371 -16.20 -4.64 11.01
N VAL A 372 -15.98 -3.51 10.33
CA VAL A 372 -15.24 -3.48 9.07
C VAL A 372 -13.76 -3.82 9.27
N THR A 373 -13.12 -3.29 10.32
CA THR A 373 -11.73 -3.62 10.65
C THR A 373 -11.57 -5.10 10.97
N ILE A 374 -12.49 -5.69 11.72
CA ILE A 374 -12.47 -7.13 12.05
C ILE A 374 -12.58 -7.97 10.76
N GLY A 375 -13.58 -7.67 9.92
CA GLY A 375 -13.78 -8.41 8.67
C GLY A 375 -12.60 -8.30 7.71
N ASN A 376 -12.03 -7.09 7.57
CA ASN A 376 -10.83 -6.89 6.77
C ASN A 376 -9.64 -7.70 7.31
N THR A 377 -9.44 -7.71 8.64
CA THR A 377 -8.35 -8.48 9.28
C THR A 377 -8.47 -9.98 9.03
N ILE A 378 -9.68 -10.53 9.19
CA ILE A 378 -9.97 -11.95 8.95
C ILE A 378 -9.59 -12.31 7.51
N SER A 379 -10.07 -11.54 6.54
CA SER A 379 -9.85 -11.83 5.14
C SER A 379 -8.39 -11.77 4.73
N GLY A 380 -7.68 -10.69 5.07
CA GLY A 380 -6.27 -10.56 4.69
C GLY A 380 -5.40 -11.62 5.36
N SER A 381 -5.64 -11.89 6.64
CA SER A 381 -4.85 -12.87 7.39
C SER A 381 -5.12 -14.30 6.93
N TYR A 382 -6.39 -14.70 6.79
CA TYR A 382 -6.75 -16.08 6.50
C TYR A 382 -6.87 -16.37 5.01
N LEU A 383 -7.68 -15.60 4.26
CA LEU A 383 -8.00 -15.91 2.86
C LEU A 383 -6.85 -15.64 1.89
N VAL A 384 -5.90 -14.78 2.28
CA VAL A 384 -4.70 -14.51 1.50
C VAL A 384 -3.46 -14.96 2.25
N GLY A 385 -3.17 -14.41 3.43
CA GLY A 385 -1.95 -14.69 4.18
C GLY A 385 -1.68 -16.18 4.39
N ALA A 386 -2.58 -16.83 5.13
CA ALA A 386 -2.49 -18.25 5.45
C ALA A 386 -2.80 -19.15 4.25
N THR A 387 -3.86 -18.89 3.48
CA THR A 387 -4.20 -19.71 2.32
C THR A 387 -3.09 -19.73 1.28
N PHE A 388 -2.41 -18.61 1.01
CA PHE A 388 -1.36 -18.60 -0.01
C PHE A 388 -0.07 -19.24 0.49
N SER A 389 0.23 -19.13 1.78
CA SER A 389 1.31 -19.92 2.41
C SER A 389 1.02 -21.43 2.33
N TYR A 390 -0.25 -21.84 2.47
CA TYR A 390 -0.63 -23.24 2.26
C TYR A 390 -0.43 -23.69 0.80
N LEU A 391 -0.73 -22.82 -0.17
CA LEU A 391 -0.65 -23.16 -1.60
C LEU A 391 0.77 -23.10 -2.16
N TYR A 392 1.59 -22.15 -1.70
CA TYR A 392 2.86 -21.80 -2.35
C TYR A 392 4.06 -21.78 -1.39
N GLY A 393 3.82 -21.87 -0.08
CA GLY A 393 4.85 -21.68 0.94
C GLY A 393 5.03 -22.87 1.88
N THR A 394 5.60 -22.58 3.05
CA THR A 394 6.06 -23.58 4.02
C THR A 394 4.91 -24.42 4.59
N MET A 395 3.73 -23.84 4.82
CA MET A 395 2.60 -24.58 5.40
C MET A 395 2.13 -25.76 4.52
N GLY A 396 2.20 -25.63 3.20
CA GLY A 396 1.90 -26.71 2.27
C GLY A 396 2.96 -27.81 2.30
N GLN A 397 4.23 -27.42 2.26
CA GLN A 397 5.39 -28.32 2.24
C GLN A 397 5.49 -29.15 3.53
N GLU A 398 5.28 -28.55 4.70
CA GLU A 398 5.31 -29.27 5.99
C GLU A 398 4.23 -30.34 6.09
N LYS A 399 3.05 -30.09 5.51
CA LYS A 399 1.96 -31.07 5.51
C LYS A 399 2.27 -32.25 4.58
N GLN A 400 2.91 -32.00 3.44
CA GLN A 400 3.38 -33.05 2.53
C GLN A 400 4.43 -33.93 3.23
N LEU A 401 5.45 -33.32 3.82
CA LEU A 401 6.49 -34.04 4.57
C LEU A 401 5.91 -34.87 5.73
N ARG A 402 4.94 -34.32 6.47
CA ARG A 402 4.24 -35.07 7.54
C ARG A 402 3.45 -36.25 6.99
N GLN A 403 2.80 -36.11 5.82
CA GLN A 403 2.06 -37.21 5.18
C GLN A 403 3.00 -38.31 4.69
N GLU A 404 4.13 -37.94 4.08
CA GLU A 404 5.16 -38.89 3.67
C GLU A 404 5.71 -39.67 4.87
N GLN A 405 5.99 -38.99 5.98
CA GLN A 405 6.44 -39.65 7.22
C GLN A 405 5.39 -40.63 7.78
N LEU A 406 4.11 -40.34 7.65
CA LEU A 406 3.03 -41.23 8.09
C LEU A 406 2.81 -42.42 7.14
N GLN A 407 3.19 -42.28 5.87
CA GLN A 407 3.06 -43.31 4.84
C GLN A 407 4.30 -44.21 4.75
N GLN A 408 5.45 -43.81 5.31
CA GLN A 408 6.60 -44.70 5.41
C GLN A 408 6.24 -45.91 6.27
N PRO A 409 6.38 -47.16 5.75
CA PRO A 409 6.22 -48.35 6.57
C PRO A 409 7.17 -48.25 7.75
N TYR A 410 6.67 -48.55 8.96
CA TYR A 410 7.55 -48.80 10.10
C TYR A 410 8.64 -49.76 9.61
N PRO A 411 9.94 -49.45 9.78
CA PRO A 411 10.98 -50.37 9.33
C PRO A 411 10.65 -51.72 9.94
N ALA A 412 10.41 -52.72 9.09
CA ALA A 412 10.17 -54.08 9.53
C ALA A 412 11.32 -54.41 10.49
N SER A 413 10.98 -54.71 11.73
CA SER A 413 11.93 -55.05 12.78
C SER A 413 12.55 -56.42 12.48
N ASN A 414 13.30 -56.53 11.39
CA ASN A 414 13.94 -57.76 10.95
C ASN A 414 15.47 -57.73 11.12
N ASP A 415 16.03 -56.72 11.78
CA ASP A 415 17.47 -56.65 12.09
C ASP A 415 17.77 -56.53 13.59
N ALA A 416 16.83 -56.93 14.46
CA ALA A 416 17.03 -56.91 15.92
C ALA A 416 17.56 -58.23 16.50
N HIS A 417 17.96 -59.20 15.67
CA HIS A 417 18.47 -60.49 16.15
C HIS A 417 19.97 -60.76 15.93
N GLU A 418 20.75 -59.86 15.30
CA GLU A 418 22.20 -60.06 15.11
C GLU A 418 23.09 -58.86 15.48
N ARG A 419 22.59 -57.89 16.25
CA ARG A 419 23.47 -56.96 16.96
C ARG A 419 23.13 -56.96 18.44
N GLY A 420 23.93 -57.72 19.17
CA GLY A 420 23.86 -57.86 20.62
C GLY A 420 23.84 -56.51 21.33
N LEU A 421 22.80 -56.32 22.14
CA LEU A 421 22.87 -55.88 23.53
C LEU A 421 24.06 -54.97 23.92
N ALA A 422 24.08 -53.72 23.45
CA ALA A 422 24.54 -52.55 24.22
C ALA A 422 24.33 -51.25 23.41
N ASP A 423 23.85 -50.21 24.10
CA ASP A 423 23.70 -48.82 23.67
C ASP A 423 22.62 -48.46 22.65
N LYS A 424 21.44 -48.12 23.19
CA LYS A 424 20.52 -47.16 22.57
C LYS A 424 21.01 -45.73 22.83
N PRO A 425 21.25 -44.87 21.82
CA PRO A 425 21.22 -43.43 22.04
C PRO A 425 19.76 -42.94 21.93
N SER A 426 19.22 -42.50 23.07
CA SER A 426 17.94 -41.82 23.20
C SER A 426 17.85 -40.56 22.32
N ILE A 427 16.71 -40.39 21.65
CA ILE A 427 16.31 -39.27 20.76
C ILE A 427 16.10 -37.94 21.53
N VAL A 428 16.87 -37.67 22.59
CA VAL A 428 16.79 -36.43 23.39
C VAL A 428 17.96 -35.48 23.10
N LYS A 429 18.99 -35.90 22.34
CA LYS A 429 20.21 -35.09 22.12
C LYS A 429 20.28 -34.27 20.82
N ALA A 430 19.33 -34.39 19.89
CA ALA A 430 19.30 -33.53 18.69
C ALA A 430 18.60 -32.16 18.92
N ALA A 431 17.85 -32.02 20.02
CA ALA A 431 17.12 -30.78 20.36
C ALA A 431 17.85 -29.87 21.38
N ALA A 432 19.05 -30.25 21.84
CA ALA A 432 19.77 -29.54 22.90
C ALA A 432 21.08 -28.85 22.44
N ALA A 433 21.30 -28.66 21.13
CA ALA A 433 22.52 -28.04 20.59
C ALA A 433 22.39 -26.52 20.28
N PHE A 434 21.27 -25.88 20.59
CA PHE A 434 21.09 -24.42 20.47
C PHE A 434 20.33 -23.83 21.67
N ALA A 435 20.85 -24.01 22.89
CA ALA A 435 20.54 -23.17 24.06
C ALA A 435 21.52 -23.44 25.24
N THR A 436 22.61 -22.66 25.29
CA THR A 436 23.40 -22.17 26.45
C THR A 436 23.67 -23.04 27.71
N PRO A 437 24.92 -23.08 28.23
CA PRO A 437 25.23 -23.34 29.65
C PRO A 437 25.42 -22.00 30.43
N THR A 438 24.61 -21.64 31.45
CA THR A 438 24.48 -22.08 32.87
C THR A 438 25.14 -21.12 33.88
N ALA A 439 24.51 -21.04 35.05
CA ALA A 439 24.65 -20.05 36.11
C ALA A 439 25.76 -20.30 37.14
N VAL A 440 26.18 -19.20 37.80
CA VAL A 440 26.57 -18.96 39.22
C VAL A 440 26.80 -20.16 40.14
N VAL A 441 27.94 -20.21 40.86
CA VAL A 441 28.07 -20.38 42.35
C VAL A 441 29.42 -19.81 42.84
N GLU A 442 29.39 -19.06 43.95
CA GLU A 442 30.49 -18.55 44.80
C GLU A 442 31.32 -19.67 45.50
N PRO A 443 32.44 -19.32 46.17
CA PRO A 443 32.37 -18.99 47.61
C PRO A 443 32.77 -17.55 47.97
#